data_AF-A0A916GQD9-F1
#
_entry.id   AF-A0A916GQD9-F1
#
_cell.length_a   1.000
_cell.length_b   1.000
_cell.length_c   1.000
_cell.angle_alpha   90.00
_cell.angle_beta   90.00
_cell.angle_gamma   90.00
#
_symmetry.space_group_name_H-M   'P 1'
#
loop_
_entity.id
_entity.type
_entity.pdbx_description
1 polymer ?
#
loop_
_entity_poly.entity_id
_entity_poly.type
_entity_poly.pdbx_seq_one_letter_code
_entity_poly.pdbx_strand_id
1 'polypeptide(L)'
;MATKISKTGVRRERGWLYYLDKQGDVSRTRMATGGGKHGGGTPQKVEKAGVTREDGFLYFIDKDGDVARTAMARSGARRTRAKARKTARTTSRRATRTARKAPRKARKAPKRAARRAPGRRARR
;
A
#
# COMPACT_ATOMS: atom_id res chain seq x y z
N MET A 1 -16.95 -3.89 -4.12
CA MET A 1 -18.17 -4.58 -4.57
C MET A 1 -17.90 -5.07 -5.98
N ALA A 2 -18.08 -6.35 -6.25
CA ALA A 2 -17.86 -6.92 -7.57
C ALA A 2 -19.19 -7.04 -8.30
N THR A 3 -19.19 -6.80 -9.60
CA THR A 3 -20.38 -6.90 -10.46
C THR A 3 -20.26 -8.17 -11.30
N LYS A 4 -21.28 -9.02 -11.25
CA LYS A 4 -21.38 -10.22 -12.10
C LYS A 4 -21.72 -9.78 -13.53
N ILE A 5 -20.96 -10.28 -14.51
CA ILE A 5 -21.09 -9.88 -15.91
C ILE A 5 -21.48 -11.02 -16.84
N SER A 6 -21.17 -12.26 -16.46
CA SER A 6 -21.57 -13.45 -17.20
C SER A 6 -21.80 -14.60 -16.23
N LYS A 7 -22.91 -15.34 -16.46
CA LYS A 7 -23.25 -16.54 -15.71
C LYS A 7 -22.70 -17.74 -16.47
N THR A 8 -21.72 -18.41 -15.89
CA THR A 8 -21.06 -19.57 -16.50
C THR A 8 -21.22 -20.83 -15.66
N GLY A 9 -21.51 -20.71 -14.35
CA GLY A 9 -21.78 -21.86 -13.49
C GLY A 9 -20.66 -22.90 -13.41
N VAL A 10 -19.40 -22.48 -13.62
CA VAL A 10 -18.27 -23.41 -13.74
C VAL A 10 -17.96 -24.05 -12.39
N ARG A 11 -18.09 -25.38 -12.31
CA ARG A 11 -17.73 -26.13 -11.10
C ARG A 11 -16.22 -26.24 -10.96
N ARG A 12 -15.69 -25.75 -9.84
CA ARG A 12 -14.26 -25.75 -9.56
C ARG A 12 -13.81 -27.06 -8.94
N GLU A 13 -12.86 -27.72 -9.60
CA GLU A 13 -12.22 -28.94 -9.13
C GLU A 13 -10.92 -28.63 -8.36
N ARG A 14 -10.62 -29.44 -7.35
CA ARG A 14 -9.35 -29.33 -6.60
C ARG A 14 -8.18 -29.68 -7.53
N GLY A 15 -7.06 -28.97 -7.40
CA GLY A 15 -5.88 -29.18 -8.24
C GLY A 15 -5.87 -28.40 -9.57
N TRP A 16 -6.94 -27.65 -9.86
CA TRP A 16 -7.06 -26.81 -11.06
C TRP A 16 -7.12 -25.31 -10.74
N LEU A 17 -6.47 -24.51 -11.58
CA LEU A 17 -6.60 -23.06 -11.59
C LEU A 17 -7.56 -22.67 -12.70
N TYR A 18 -8.62 -21.94 -12.34
CA TYR A 18 -9.60 -21.40 -13.28
C TYR A 18 -9.34 -19.92 -13.48
N TYR A 19 -9.27 -19.50 -14.74
CA TYR A 19 -9.00 -18.11 -15.11
C TYR A 19 -9.71 -17.76 -16.41
N LEU A 20 -9.86 -16.46 -16.64
CA LEU A 20 -10.36 -15.94 -17.90
C LEU A 20 -9.19 -15.85 -18.88
N ASP A 21 -9.33 -16.37 -20.10
CA ASP A 21 -8.30 -16.33 -21.13
C ASP A 21 -8.31 -15.00 -21.91
N LYS A 22 -7.39 -14.86 -22.88
CA LYS A 22 -7.29 -13.64 -23.71
C LYS A 22 -8.50 -13.42 -24.60
N GLN A 23 -9.26 -14.47 -24.91
CA GLN A 23 -10.47 -14.41 -25.74
C GLN A 23 -11.71 -14.05 -24.91
N GLY A 24 -11.58 -14.01 -23.58
CA GLY A 24 -12.68 -13.70 -22.67
C GLY A 24 -13.47 -14.93 -22.24
N ASP A 25 -12.93 -16.14 -22.43
CA ASP A 25 -13.57 -17.40 -22.06
C ASP A 25 -12.96 -17.98 -20.77
N VAL A 26 -13.69 -18.89 -20.12
CA VAL A 26 -13.22 -19.56 -18.91
C VAL A 26 -12.38 -20.76 -19.31
N SER A 27 -11.12 -20.74 -18.88
CA SER A 27 -10.16 -21.82 -19.09
C SER A 27 -9.61 -22.32 -17.76
N ARG A 28 -9.15 -23.57 -17.74
CA ARG A 28 -8.49 -24.21 -16.60
C ARG A 28 -7.11 -24.74 -16.94
N THR A 29 -6.21 -24.71 -15.97
CA THR A 29 -4.90 -25.37 -16.04
C THR A 29 -4.56 -26.08 -14.74
N ARG A 30 -3.67 -27.08 -14.80
CA ARG A 30 -3.26 -27.86 -13.63
C ARG A 30 -2.39 -26.98 -12.73
N MET A 31 -2.75 -26.87 -11.46
CA MET A 31 -1.95 -26.09 -10.50
C MET A 31 -0.58 -26.73 -10.29
N ALA A 32 0.47 -25.91 -10.23
CA ALA A 32 1.78 -26.38 -9.79
C ALA A 32 1.68 -26.74 -8.31
N THR A 33 1.88 -28.01 -7.96
CA THR A 33 1.95 -28.44 -6.56
C THR A 33 3.42 -28.39 -6.14
N GLY A 34 3.75 -27.58 -5.13
CA GLY A 34 5.07 -27.62 -4.48
C GLY A 34 6.23 -26.98 -5.24
N GLY A 35 6.25 -25.65 -5.39
CA GLY A 35 7.45 -24.89 -5.79
C GLY A 35 7.97 -25.12 -7.22
N GLY A 36 7.37 -26.03 -7.97
CA GLY A 36 7.68 -26.27 -9.38
C GLY A 36 7.38 -25.06 -10.26
N LYS A 37 8.29 -24.76 -11.19
CA LYS A 37 8.24 -23.57 -12.06
C LYS A 37 7.08 -23.57 -13.06
N HIS A 38 6.33 -24.67 -13.19
CA HIS A 38 5.25 -24.79 -14.15
C HIS A 38 4.08 -25.56 -13.52
N GLY A 39 2.95 -24.88 -13.31
CA GLY A 39 1.64 -25.53 -13.34
C GLY A 39 1.43 -26.02 -14.77
N GLY A 40 2.04 -27.16 -15.06
CA GLY A 40 2.37 -27.60 -16.40
C GLY A 40 1.21 -28.36 -17.01
N GLY A 41 0.43 -27.66 -17.82
CA GLY A 41 -0.57 -28.27 -18.67
C GLY A 41 -1.02 -27.28 -19.73
N THR A 42 -1.34 -27.80 -20.91
CA THR A 42 -2.03 -27.02 -21.94
C THR A 42 -3.35 -26.53 -21.35
N PRO A 43 -3.64 -25.21 -21.40
CA PRO A 43 -4.92 -24.68 -21.00
C PRO A 43 -6.07 -25.40 -21.68
N GLN A 44 -7.07 -25.80 -20.90
CA GLN A 44 -8.31 -26.37 -21.42
C GLN A 44 -9.42 -25.34 -21.29
N LYS A 45 -10.10 -25.04 -22.40
CA LYS A 45 -11.31 -24.22 -22.38
C LYS A 45 -12.44 -25.03 -21.75
N VAL A 46 -13.09 -24.45 -20.74
CA VAL A 46 -14.18 -25.10 -20.00
C VAL A 46 -15.52 -24.59 -20.48
N GLU A 47 -15.65 -23.27 -20.60
CA GLU A 47 -16.92 -22.62 -20.93
C GLU A 47 -16.68 -21.33 -21.71
N LYS A 48 -17.59 -21.02 -22.64
CA LYS A 48 -17.52 -19.79 -23.43
C LYS A 48 -18.23 -18.67 -22.68
N ALA A 49 -17.48 -17.71 -22.16
CA ALA A 49 -18.05 -16.59 -21.40
C ALA A 49 -18.21 -15.32 -22.25
N GLY A 50 -17.42 -15.18 -23.33
CA GLY A 50 -17.53 -14.05 -24.26
C GLY A 50 -17.29 -12.67 -23.62
N VAL A 51 -16.45 -12.61 -22.59
CA VAL A 51 -16.27 -11.39 -21.79
C VAL A 51 -15.24 -10.45 -22.42
N THR A 52 -15.70 -9.25 -22.78
CA THR A 52 -14.81 -8.13 -23.16
C THR A 52 -14.20 -7.47 -21.93
N ARG A 53 -12.87 -7.30 -21.93
CA ARG A 53 -12.15 -6.67 -20.83
C ARG A 53 -12.01 -5.18 -21.06
N GLU A 54 -12.40 -4.41 -20.06
CA GLU A 54 -12.26 -2.96 -20.00
C GLU A 54 -11.07 -2.57 -19.11
N ASP A 55 -10.41 -1.49 -19.47
CA ASP A 55 -9.32 -0.93 -18.68
C ASP A 55 -9.80 -0.46 -17.32
N GLY A 56 -8.99 -0.69 -16.29
CA GLY A 56 -9.28 -0.27 -14.91
C GLY A 56 -10.12 -1.27 -14.10
N PHE A 57 -10.47 -2.42 -14.66
CA PHE A 57 -11.17 -3.49 -13.96
C PHE A 57 -10.33 -4.76 -13.83
N LEU A 58 -10.48 -5.46 -12.71
CA LEU A 58 -10.01 -6.83 -12.52
C LEU A 58 -11.16 -7.79 -12.79
N TYR A 59 -10.90 -8.79 -13.63
CA TYR A 59 -11.83 -9.84 -14.00
C TYR A 59 -11.44 -11.15 -13.30
N PHE A 60 -12.40 -11.82 -12.70
CA PHE A 60 -12.17 -13.08 -12.00
C PHE A 60 -13.41 -13.96 -12.02
N ILE A 61 -13.22 -15.24 -11.70
CA ILE A 61 -14.31 -16.20 -11.51
C ILE A 61 -14.62 -16.28 -10.02
N ASP A 62 -15.87 -16.04 -9.65
CA ASP A 62 -16.33 -16.03 -8.25
C ASP A 62 -16.46 -17.45 -7.67
N LYS A 63 -17.00 -17.56 -6.46
CA LYS A 63 -17.17 -18.86 -5.78
C LYS A 63 -18.27 -19.71 -6.42
N ASP A 64 -19.25 -19.07 -7.04
CA ASP A 64 -20.38 -19.74 -7.70
C ASP A 64 -20.00 -20.24 -9.10
N GLY A 65 -18.82 -19.84 -9.61
CA GLY A 65 -18.34 -20.24 -10.92
C GLY A 65 -18.71 -19.28 -12.03
N ASP A 66 -19.10 -18.05 -11.68
CA ASP A 66 -19.50 -16.99 -12.60
C ASP A 66 -18.39 -15.95 -12.78
N VAL A 67 -18.40 -15.25 -13.91
CA VAL A 67 -17.43 -14.21 -14.19
C VAL A 67 -17.92 -12.88 -13.61
N ALA A 68 -17.06 -12.27 -12.79
CA ALA A 68 -17.30 -10.98 -12.16
C ALA A 68 -16.14 -10.00 -12.42
N ARG A 69 -16.46 -8.71 -12.35
CA ARG A 69 -15.48 -7.62 -12.45
C ARG A 69 -15.50 -6.73 -11.21
N THR A 70 -14.36 -6.15 -10.87
CA THR A 70 -14.24 -5.13 -9.81
C THR A 70 -13.29 -4.03 -10.22
N ALA A 71 -13.54 -2.80 -9.78
CA ALA A 71 -12.61 -1.69 -10.01
C ALA A 71 -11.24 -2.00 -9.37
N MET A 72 -10.18 -1.80 -10.15
CA MET A 72 -8.82 -2.18 -9.76
C MET A 72 -8.28 -1.16 -8.76
N ALA A 73 -7.98 -1.59 -7.53
CA ALA A 73 -7.36 -0.73 -6.55
C ALA A 73 -5.89 -0.46 -6.94
N ARG A 74 -5.61 0.67 -7.60
CA ARG A 74 -4.25 1.13 -7.92
C ARG A 74 -3.51 1.52 -6.63
N SER A 75 -2.97 0.54 -5.94
CA SER A 75 -2.31 0.70 -4.63
C SER A 75 -0.98 1.47 -4.64
N GLY A 76 -0.53 1.97 -5.80
CA GLY A 76 0.70 2.75 -5.95
C GLY A 76 0.65 4.13 -5.29
N ALA A 77 -0.48 4.83 -5.40
CA ALA A 77 -0.58 6.22 -4.93
C ALA A 77 -0.43 6.37 -3.40
N ARG A 78 -0.88 5.39 -2.62
CA ARG A 78 -0.78 5.41 -1.15
C ARG A 78 0.60 4.94 -0.67
N ARG A 79 1.23 3.99 -1.39
CA ARG A 79 2.58 3.49 -1.07
C ARG A 79 3.69 4.51 -1.41
N THR A 80 3.57 5.27 -2.49
CA THR A 80 4.53 6.34 -2.83
C THR A 80 4.50 7.47 -1.81
N ARG A 81 3.31 7.92 -1.38
CA ARG A 81 3.15 8.93 -0.32
C ARG A 81 3.68 8.46 1.04
N ALA A 82 3.45 7.18 1.40
CA ALA A 82 4.00 6.61 2.63
C ALA A 82 5.53 6.47 2.60
N LYS A 83 6.12 6.09 1.46
CA LYS A 83 7.58 6.01 1.28
C LYS A 83 8.23 7.39 1.32
N ALA A 84 7.64 8.39 0.63
CA ALA A 84 8.08 9.78 0.66
C ALA A 84 8.02 10.40 2.06
N ARG A 85 6.97 10.08 2.83
CA ARG A 85 6.82 10.54 4.22
C ARG A 85 7.81 9.86 5.18
N LYS A 86 8.21 8.61 4.92
CA LYS A 86 9.24 7.90 5.71
C LYS A 86 10.65 8.44 5.42
N THR A 87 10.97 8.76 4.16
CA THR A 87 12.26 9.37 3.80
C THR A 87 12.39 10.79 4.35
N ALA A 88 11.34 11.61 4.26
CA ALA A 88 11.32 12.98 4.81
C ALA A 88 11.46 13.02 6.36
N ARG A 89 10.92 12.02 7.07
CA ARG A 89 11.03 11.93 8.54
C ARG A 89 12.42 11.51 9.02
N THR A 90 13.16 10.76 8.21
CA THR A 90 14.53 10.33 8.54
C THR A 90 15.54 11.44 8.29
N THR A 91 15.35 12.24 7.23
CA THR A 91 16.19 13.42 6.95
C THR A 91 15.96 14.54 7.96
N SER A 92 14.71 14.82 8.36
CA SER A 92 14.43 15.86 9.37
C SER A 92 14.99 15.50 10.77
N ARG A 93 14.87 14.23 11.19
CA ARG A 93 15.47 13.74 12.45
C ARG A 93 17.00 13.81 12.45
N ARG A 94 17.65 13.65 11.29
CA ARG A 94 19.12 13.77 11.15
C ARG A 94 19.56 15.24 11.28
N ALA A 95 18.82 16.17 10.67
CA ALA A 95 19.09 17.61 10.75
C ALA A 95 18.91 18.18 12.18
N THR A 96 17.89 17.75 12.92
CA THR A 96 17.69 18.19 14.32
C THR A 96 18.74 17.64 15.28
N ARG A 97 19.37 16.51 14.94
CA ARG A 97 20.40 15.86 15.79
C ARG A 97 21.80 16.45 15.57
N THR A 98 22.10 16.93 14.37
CA THR A 98 23.36 17.66 14.09
C THR A 98 23.33 19.10 14.61
N ALA A 99 22.16 19.77 14.61
CA ALA A 99 22.01 21.10 15.19
C ALA A 99 22.16 21.13 16.73
N ARG A 100 21.83 20.04 17.43
CA ARG A 100 22.03 19.90 18.88
C ARG A 100 23.49 19.59 19.28
N LYS A 101 24.35 19.22 18.34
CA LYS A 101 25.76 18.86 18.56
C LYS A 101 26.75 19.98 18.20
N ALA A 102 26.28 21.19 17.92
CA ALA A 102 27.15 22.35 17.86
C ALA A 102 27.62 22.70 19.29
N PRO A 103 28.93 22.93 19.53
CA PRO A 103 29.39 23.33 20.85
C PRO A 103 28.78 24.69 21.17
N ARG A 104 27.95 24.76 22.21
CA ARG A 104 27.56 26.03 22.81
C ARG A 104 28.84 26.69 23.31
N LYS A 105 29.41 27.61 22.53
CA LYS A 105 30.52 28.47 22.97
C LYS A 105 30.04 29.12 24.27
N ALA A 106 30.66 28.75 25.39
CA ALA A 106 30.26 29.17 26.72
C ALA A 106 30.31 30.70 26.81
N ARG A 107 29.15 31.36 26.65
CA ARG A 107 29.01 32.76 27.03
C ARG A 107 29.04 32.78 28.56
N LYS A 108 30.14 33.26 29.13
CA LYS A 108 30.25 33.61 30.55
C LYS A 108 29.02 34.46 30.91
N ALA A 109 28.27 34.03 31.92
CA ALA A 109 27.13 34.77 32.43
C ALA A 109 27.57 36.17 32.86
N PRO A 110 26.86 37.26 32.49
CA PRO A 110 27.12 38.55 33.08
C PRO A 110 26.75 38.46 34.57
N LYS A 111 27.71 38.81 35.44
CA LYS A 111 27.49 38.93 36.88
C LYS A 111 26.27 39.84 37.10
N ARG A 112 25.24 39.29 37.75
CA ARG A 112 24.01 39.99 38.11
C ARG A 112 24.38 41.15 39.04
N ALA A 113 24.41 42.37 38.51
CA ALA A 113 24.58 43.57 39.32
C ALA A 113 23.47 43.63 40.37
N ALA A 114 23.86 43.76 41.63
CA ALA A 114 22.94 43.87 42.75
C ALA A 114 21.98 45.05 42.51
N ARG A 115 20.69 44.74 42.38
CA ARG A 115 19.62 45.74 42.40
C ARG A 115 19.63 46.39 43.78
N ARG A 116 20.04 47.66 43.84
CA ARG A 116 19.78 48.55 44.98
C ARG A 116 18.28 48.54 45.29
N ALA A 117 17.93 48.30 46.55
CA ALA A 117 16.55 48.34 47.04
C ALA A 117 15.97 49.77 46.92
N PRO A 118 14.70 49.95 46.53
CA PRO A 118 14.05 51.25 46.56
C PRO A 118 13.66 51.61 48.00
N GLY A 119 13.92 52.87 48.37
CA GLY A 119 13.75 53.39 49.72
C GLY A 119 12.33 53.25 50.28
N ARG A 120 12.25 52.86 51.57
CA ARG A 120 11.08 53.13 52.39
C ARG A 120 11.22 54.53 53.00
N ARG A 121 10.43 55.45 52.44
CA ARG A 121 10.13 56.76 53.01
C ARG A 121 9.35 56.55 54.31
N ALA A 122 10.03 56.62 55.46
CA ALA A 122 9.38 56.66 56.76
C ALA A 122 8.93 58.10 57.02
N ARG A 123 7.61 58.27 57.17
CA ARG A 123 6.98 59.47 57.71
C ARG A 123 7.25 59.52 59.21
N ARG A 124 7.79 60.63 59.70
CA ARG A 124 7.44 61.28 60.97
C ARG A 124 7.99 62.69 60.96
#